data_AF-A0A4S4MMS0-F1
#
_entry.id   AF-A0A4S4MMS0-F1
#
_cell.length_a   1.000
_cell.length_b   1.000
_cell.length_c   1.000
_cell.angle_alpha   90.00
_cell.angle_beta   90.00
_cell.angle_gamma   90.00
#
_symmetry.space_group_name_H-M   'P 1'
#
loop_
_entity.id
_entity.type
_entity.pdbx_description
1 polymer ?
#
loop_
_entity_poly.entity_id
_entity_poly.type
_entity_poly.pdbx_seq_one_letter_code
_entity_poly.pdbx_strand_id
1 'polypeptide(L)'
;MVEQIGVANYKAEDAEQSFLNHFYGAEAIRLPYAYNGNQAIKKRSPKVWAGIAKELRVVHYTMVKPFLARDYAEVKLKDMDQHTLKQTKLKGGIYEEEVLWWRDMWQDARRTYGDQLDRCQIPSLRR
;
A
#
# COMPACT_ATOMS: atom_id res chain seq x y z
N MET A 1 -11.78 23.77 -3.87
CA MET A 1 -10.68 22.82 -3.59
C MET A 1 -9.61 22.89 -4.68
N VAL A 2 -9.90 22.52 -5.93
CA VAL A 2 -8.90 22.53 -7.04
C VAL A 2 -8.18 23.88 -7.21
N GLU A 3 -8.91 25.00 -7.13
CA GLU A 3 -8.35 26.36 -7.22
C GLU A 3 -7.31 26.68 -6.12
N GLN A 4 -7.36 25.97 -4.99
CA GLN A 4 -6.44 26.18 -3.86
C GLN A 4 -5.10 25.46 -4.04
N ILE A 5 -4.98 24.53 -4.99
CA ILE A 5 -3.77 23.71 -5.17
C ILE A 5 -2.54 24.58 -5.47
N GLY A 6 -2.70 25.65 -6.26
CA GLY A 6 -1.59 26.52 -6.68
C GLY A 6 -1.35 27.75 -5.81
N VAL A 7 -2.20 28.02 -4.82
CA VAL A 7 -2.16 29.26 -4.02
C VAL A 7 -2.10 29.03 -2.51
N ALA A 8 -2.47 27.83 -2.04
CA ALA A 8 -2.42 27.49 -0.63
C ALA A 8 -0.97 27.29 -0.15
N ASN A 9 -0.72 27.63 1.11
CA ASN A 9 0.61 27.48 1.73
C ASN A 9 0.72 26.11 2.42
N TYR A 10 1.23 25.12 1.69
CA TYR A 10 1.48 23.76 2.18
C TYR A 10 2.81 23.21 1.63
N LYS A 11 3.30 22.13 2.24
CA LYS A 11 4.51 21.43 1.79
C LYS A 11 4.21 20.56 0.58
N ALA A 12 4.56 21.00 -0.62
CA ALA A 12 4.27 20.27 -1.85
C ALA A 12 5.06 18.95 -1.98
N GLU A 13 6.20 18.85 -1.31
CA GLU A 13 7.06 17.65 -1.28
C GLU A 13 6.40 16.44 -0.61
N ASP A 14 5.40 16.67 0.23
CA ASP A 14 4.62 15.65 0.93
C ASP A 14 3.39 15.19 0.08
N ALA A 15 3.43 15.50 -1.22
CA ALA A 15 2.42 15.17 -2.23
C ALA A 15 1.00 15.62 -1.84
N GLU A 16 -0.02 14.95 -2.39
CA GLU A 16 -1.43 15.31 -2.19
C GLU A 16 -1.85 15.28 -0.71
N GLN A 17 -1.18 14.48 0.13
CA GLN A 17 -1.50 14.34 1.54
C GLN A 17 -1.39 15.68 2.29
N SER A 18 -0.35 16.47 2.00
CA SER A 18 -0.11 17.77 2.64
C SER A 18 -1.14 18.81 2.24
N PHE A 19 -1.49 18.85 0.95
CA PHE A 19 -2.56 19.71 0.45
C PHE A 19 -3.90 19.39 1.09
N LEU A 20 -4.28 18.10 1.15
CA LEU A 20 -5.54 17.67 1.74
C LEU A 20 -5.62 17.98 3.24
N ASN A 21 -4.51 17.84 3.97
CA ASN A 21 -4.44 18.24 5.37
C ASN A 21 -4.59 19.76 5.54
N HIS A 22 -3.99 20.57 4.66
CA HIS A 22 -4.17 22.02 4.68
C HIS A 22 -5.62 22.41 4.40
N PHE A 23 -6.24 21.80 3.38
CA PHE A 23 -7.57 22.18 2.92
C PHE A 23 -8.69 21.67 3.86
N TYR A 24 -8.63 20.42 4.32
CA TYR A 24 -9.67 19.80 5.15
C TYR A 24 -9.33 19.73 6.64
N GLY A 25 -8.16 20.22 7.07
CA GLY A 25 -7.68 20.01 8.45
C GLY A 25 -8.62 20.50 9.54
N ALA A 26 -9.38 21.57 9.26
CA ALA A 26 -10.38 22.11 10.19
C ALA A 26 -11.64 21.24 10.32
N GLU A 27 -11.97 20.45 9.30
CA GLU A 27 -13.21 19.67 9.20
C GLU A 27 -12.94 18.15 9.23
N ALA A 28 -11.68 17.75 9.39
CA ALA A 28 -11.27 16.35 9.33
C ALA A 28 -11.79 15.55 10.53
N ILE A 29 -12.49 14.46 10.24
CA ILE A 29 -12.82 13.44 11.25
C ILE A 29 -11.68 12.44 11.38
N ARG A 30 -11.47 11.92 12.60
CA ARG A 30 -10.44 10.90 12.86
C ARG A 30 -11.03 9.51 12.72
N LEU A 31 -10.59 8.78 11.71
CA LEU A 31 -10.86 7.36 11.59
C LEU A 31 -9.96 6.58 12.57
N PRO A 32 -10.45 5.46 13.15
CA PRO A 32 -9.60 4.53 13.88
C PRO A 32 -8.45 4.02 13.00
N TYR A 33 -7.28 3.77 13.60
CA TYR A 33 -6.12 3.23 12.87
C TYR A 33 -6.40 1.89 12.18
N ALA A 34 -7.41 1.14 12.63
CA ALA A 34 -7.92 -0.05 11.96
C ALA A 34 -8.23 0.17 10.46
N TYR A 35 -8.66 1.37 10.07
CA TYR A 35 -9.03 1.71 8.70
C TYR A 35 -7.89 2.33 7.87
N ASN A 36 -6.71 2.52 8.47
CA ASN A 36 -5.51 2.96 7.78
C ASN A 36 -4.29 2.46 8.57
N GLY A 37 -4.09 1.14 8.56
CA GLY A 37 -2.98 0.45 9.21
C GLY A 37 -1.66 0.80 8.53
N ASN A 38 -1.16 2.01 8.76
CA ASN A 38 0.07 2.52 8.22
C ASN A 38 1.25 1.76 8.83
N GLN A 39 2.03 1.04 8.00
CA GLN A 39 3.18 0.25 8.44
C GLN A 39 4.18 1.05 9.28
N ALA A 40 4.31 2.36 9.08
CA ALA A 40 5.17 3.20 9.89
C ALA A 40 4.82 3.15 11.40
N ILE A 41 3.56 2.88 11.75
CA ILE A 41 3.13 2.66 13.14
C ILE A 41 3.87 1.47 13.75
N LYS A 42 3.98 0.34 13.04
CA LYS A 42 4.66 -0.86 13.53
C LYS A 42 6.11 -0.59 13.90
N LYS A 43 6.83 0.20 13.09
CA LYS A 43 8.22 0.60 13.39
C LYS A 43 8.31 1.60 14.54
N ARG A 44 7.40 2.58 14.61
CA ARG A 44 7.46 3.66 15.61
C ARG A 44 6.92 3.24 16.98
N SER A 45 5.87 2.43 17.01
CA SER A 45 5.21 1.95 18.22
C SER A 45 4.65 0.54 18.02
N PRO A 46 5.50 -0.50 18.20
CA PRO A 46 5.08 -1.89 18.05
C PRO A 46 3.92 -2.29 18.95
N LYS A 47 3.82 -1.70 20.15
CA LYS A 47 2.71 -1.93 21.09
C LYS A 47 1.37 -1.45 20.54
N VAL A 48 1.34 -0.28 19.89
CA VAL A 48 0.12 0.25 19.26
C VAL A 48 -0.28 -0.64 18.08
N TRP A 49 0.70 -1.04 17.25
CA TRP A 49 0.44 -1.98 16.16
C TRP A 49 -0.18 -3.29 16.66
N ALA A 50 0.44 -3.91 17.67
CA ALA A 50 -0.07 -5.15 18.27
C ALA A 50 -1.49 -4.99 18.82
N GLY A 51 -1.81 -3.82 19.40
CA GLY A 51 -3.14 -3.51 19.90
C GLY A 51 -4.21 -3.42 18.82
N ILE A 52 -3.85 -2.96 17.61
CA ILE A 52 -4.82 -2.80 16.50
C ILE A 52 -4.78 -3.94 15.49
N ALA A 53 -3.73 -4.77 15.47
CA ALA A 53 -3.46 -5.73 14.39
C ALA A 53 -4.65 -6.68 14.13
N LYS A 54 -5.33 -7.14 15.19
CA LYS A 54 -6.49 -8.05 15.09
C LYS A 54 -7.76 -7.36 14.57
N GLU A 55 -7.80 -6.04 14.61
CA GLU A 55 -8.94 -5.23 14.20
C GLU A 55 -8.69 -4.52 12.86
N LEU A 56 -7.49 -4.63 12.29
CA LEU A 56 -7.13 -4.03 11.02
C LEU A 56 -8.13 -4.45 9.94
N ARG A 57 -8.66 -3.44 9.25
CA ARG A 57 -9.56 -3.58 8.10
C ARG A 57 -8.84 -3.24 6.80
N VAL A 58 -7.92 -2.27 6.85
CA VAL A 58 -7.15 -1.81 5.71
C VAL A 58 -5.70 -1.60 6.11
N VAL A 59 -4.79 -2.22 5.37
CA VAL A 59 -3.33 -2.06 5.55
C VAL A 59 -2.79 -1.07 4.52
N HIS A 60 -2.05 -0.07 4.99
CA HIS A 60 -1.37 0.88 4.12
C HIS A 60 0.14 0.58 4.11
N TYR A 61 0.59 0.01 2.98
CA TYR A 61 1.96 -0.41 2.71
C TYR A 61 2.90 0.79 2.47
N THR A 62 3.21 1.56 3.50
CA THR A 62 4.08 2.75 3.40
C THR A 62 5.58 2.42 3.44
N MET A 63 5.96 1.26 3.98
CA MET A 63 7.35 0.93 4.29
C MET A 63 7.94 -0.14 3.38
N VAL A 64 7.14 -1.16 3.04
CA VAL A 64 7.50 -2.23 2.10
C VAL A 64 6.33 -2.44 1.14
N LYS A 65 6.56 -2.25 -0.15
CA LYS A 65 5.56 -2.43 -1.21
C LYS A 65 5.58 -3.90 -1.67
N PRO A 66 4.53 -4.70 -1.43
CA PRO A 66 4.57 -6.13 -1.74
C PRO A 66 4.55 -6.43 -3.25
N PHE A 67 4.14 -5.46 -4.07
CA PHE A 67 3.92 -5.58 -5.52
C PHE A 67 4.87 -4.74 -6.39
N LEU A 68 5.74 -3.91 -5.80
CA LEU A 68 6.73 -3.12 -6.54
C LEU A 68 8.14 -3.54 -6.20
N ALA A 69 9.02 -3.47 -7.19
CA ALA A 69 10.46 -3.58 -6.99
C ALA A 69 11.04 -2.25 -6.47
N ARG A 70 12.36 -2.23 -6.30
CA ARG A 70 13.08 -1.01 -5.92
C ARG A 70 12.79 0.09 -6.94
N ASP A 71 12.79 1.32 -6.46
CA ASP A 71 12.56 2.52 -7.28
C ASP A 71 11.24 2.49 -8.04
N TYR A 72 10.21 1.87 -7.44
CA TYR A 72 8.86 1.73 -8.00
C TYR A 72 8.80 0.95 -9.32
N ALA A 73 9.84 0.17 -9.65
CA ALA A 73 9.84 -0.65 -10.85
C ALA A 73 8.71 -1.70 -10.82
N GLU A 74 8.08 -1.89 -11.98
CA GLU A 74 7.00 -2.85 -12.17
C GLU A 74 7.49 -4.29 -12.04
N VAL A 75 6.61 -5.17 -11.56
CA VAL A 75 6.85 -6.60 -11.42
C VAL A 75 5.91 -7.34 -12.35
N LYS A 76 6.45 -8.26 -13.17
CA LYS A 76 5.62 -9.10 -14.04
C LYS A 76 4.71 -9.96 -13.17
N LEU A 77 3.42 -10.08 -13.55
CA LEU A 77 2.45 -10.83 -12.73
C LEU A 77 2.87 -12.28 -12.46
N LYS A 78 3.57 -12.93 -13.40
CA LYS A 78 4.09 -14.30 -13.22
C LYS A 78 5.17 -14.42 -12.13
N ASP A 79 5.89 -13.33 -11.86
CA ASP A 79 6.99 -13.27 -10.91
C ASP A 79 6.53 -12.72 -9.55
N MET A 80 5.25 -12.32 -9.42
CA MET A 80 4.69 -11.63 -8.26
C MET A 80 4.85 -12.43 -6.97
N ASP A 81 4.52 -13.73 -6.96
CA ASP A 81 4.64 -14.59 -5.79
C ASP A 81 6.08 -14.63 -5.24
N GLN A 82 7.05 -14.85 -6.14
CA GLN A 82 8.46 -14.89 -5.78
C GLN A 82 8.98 -13.53 -5.35
N HIS A 83 8.48 -12.47 -5.98
CA HIS A 83 8.80 -11.10 -5.61
C HIS A 83 8.32 -10.79 -4.19
N THR A 84 7.07 -11.09 -3.86
CA THR A 84 6.50 -10.83 -2.53
C THR A 84 7.26 -11.60 -1.44
N LEU A 85 7.69 -12.83 -1.69
CA LEU A 85 8.56 -13.59 -0.78
C LEU A 85 9.95 -12.96 -0.58
N LYS A 86 10.46 -12.19 -1.56
CA LYS A 86 11.69 -11.40 -1.36
C LYS A 86 11.41 -10.15 -0.55
N GLN A 87 10.23 -9.54 -0.71
CA GLN A 87 9.84 -8.34 0.03
C GLN A 87 9.73 -8.59 1.54
N THR A 88 9.34 -9.80 1.97
CA THR A 88 9.24 -10.13 3.42
C THR A 88 10.56 -9.92 4.15
N LYS A 89 11.70 -10.11 3.47
CA LYS A 89 13.04 -9.96 4.05
C LYS A 89 13.50 -8.51 4.18
N LEU A 90 12.82 -7.56 3.54
CA LEU A 90 13.22 -6.16 3.60
C LEU A 90 13.03 -5.59 5.01
N LYS A 91 13.87 -4.59 5.33
CA LYS A 91 13.85 -3.89 6.62
C LYS A 91 13.97 -4.86 7.81
N GLY A 92 14.68 -5.98 7.63
CA GLY A 92 14.94 -6.96 8.68
C GLY A 92 13.73 -7.82 9.05
N GLY A 93 12.75 -8.00 8.15
CA GLY A 93 11.62 -8.89 8.41
C GLY A 93 10.45 -8.29 9.20
N ILE A 94 10.56 -7.03 9.63
CA ILE A 94 9.57 -6.40 10.52
C ILE A 94 8.14 -6.40 9.93
N TYR A 95 8.02 -6.39 8.60
CA TYR A 95 6.75 -6.31 7.87
C TYR A 95 6.37 -7.62 7.16
N GLU A 96 7.01 -8.72 7.51
CA GLU A 96 6.79 -10.02 6.86
C GLU A 96 5.32 -10.42 6.87
N GLU A 97 4.67 -10.33 8.03
CA GLU A 97 3.26 -10.70 8.23
C GLU A 97 2.33 -9.94 7.27
N GLU A 98 2.44 -8.61 7.20
CA GLU A 98 1.56 -7.82 6.34
C GLU A 98 1.81 -8.06 4.85
N VAL A 99 3.07 -8.32 4.49
CA VAL A 99 3.46 -8.66 3.11
C VAL A 99 2.90 -10.03 2.73
N LEU A 100 2.87 -10.99 3.65
CA LEU A 100 2.26 -12.30 3.44
C LEU A 100 0.73 -12.21 3.35
N TRP A 101 0.07 -11.35 4.14
CA TRP A 101 -1.37 -11.12 3.97
C TRP A 101 -1.71 -10.62 2.56
N TRP A 102 -0.91 -9.71 2.00
CA TRP A 102 -1.09 -9.28 0.61
C TRP A 102 -0.88 -10.43 -0.36
N ARG A 103 0.16 -11.26 -0.14
CA ARG A 103 0.45 -12.42 -0.98
C ARG A 103 -0.71 -13.40 -1.02
N ASP A 104 -1.29 -13.72 0.13
CA ASP A 104 -2.42 -14.65 0.22
C ASP A 104 -3.61 -14.13 -0.61
N MET A 105 -3.91 -12.83 -0.50
CA MET A 105 -4.96 -12.19 -1.31
C MET A 105 -4.63 -12.17 -2.80
N TRP A 106 -3.36 -11.97 -3.17
CA TRP A 106 -2.92 -12.07 -4.57
C TRP A 106 -3.08 -13.49 -5.12
N GLN A 107 -2.75 -14.51 -4.34
CA GLN A 107 -2.92 -15.92 -4.73
C GLN A 107 -4.41 -16.27 -4.91
N ASP A 108 -5.26 -15.79 -4.00
CA ASP A 108 -6.71 -15.92 -4.14
C ASP A 108 -7.25 -15.20 -5.38
N ALA A 109 -6.75 -14.00 -5.66
CA ALA A 109 -7.10 -13.26 -6.87
C ALA A 109 -6.64 -14.00 -8.14
N ARG A 110 -5.43 -14.57 -8.17
CA ARG A 110 -4.96 -15.36 -9.32
C ARG A 110 -5.74 -16.64 -9.52
N ARG A 111 -6.16 -17.30 -8.43
CA ARG A 111 -7.03 -18.48 -8.49
C ARG A 111 -8.41 -18.14 -9.05
N THR A 112 -8.94 -16.97 -8.69
CA THR A 112 -10.30 -16.54 -9.08
C THR A 112 -10.36 -15.93 -10.47
N TYR A 113 -9.35 -15.13 -10.83
CA TYR A 113 -9.34 -14.30 -12.04
C TYR A 113 -8.19 -14.61 -12.99
N GLY A 114 -7.56 -15.79 -12.84
CA GLY A 114 -6.34 -16.16 -13.55
C GLY A 114 -6.48 -16.05 -15.06
N ASP A 115 -7.54 -16.64 -15.61
CA ASP A 115 -7.81 -16.64 -17.05
C ASP A 115 -7.96 -15.22 -17.61
N GLN A 116 -8.63 -14.33 -16.89
CA GLN A 116 -8.80 -12.93 -17.29
C GLN A 116 -7.46 -12.19 -17.25
N LEU A 117 -6.67 -12.40 -16.19
CA LEU A 117 -5.35 -11.79 -16.05
C LEU A 117 -4.38 -12.25 -17.13
N ASP A 118 -4.43 -13.53 -17.51
CA ASP A 118 -3.57 -14.11 -18.54
C ASP A 118 -3.96 -13.59 -19.95
N ARG A 119 -5.24 -13.36 -20.22
CA ARG A 119 -5.70 -12.71 -21.47
C ARG A 119 -5.15 -11.29 -21.63
N CYS A 120 -5.00 -10.54 -20.55
CA CYS A 120 -4.41 -9.19 -20.59
C CYS A 120 -2.91 -9.19 -20.93
N GLN A 121 -2.25 -10.36 -20.91
CA GLN A 121 -0.84 -10.48 -21.29
C GLN A 121 -0.63 -10.77 -22.78
N ILE A 122 -1.71 -11.01 -23.54
CA ILE A 122 -1.63 -11.26 -24.97
C ILE A 122 -1.31 -9.93 -25.69
N PRO A 123 -0.17 -9.83 -26.41
CA PRO A 123 0.28 -8.57 -27.02
C PRO A 123 -0.74 -7.93 -27.99
N SER A 124 -1.59 -8.73 -28.64
CA SER A 124 -2.59 -8.25 -29.61
C SER A 124 -3.73 -7.41 -29.01
N LEU A 125 -3.81 -7.30 -27.68
CA LEU A 125 -4.81 -6.48 -26.96
C LEU A 125 -4.22 -5.21 -26.34
N ARG A 126 -2.91 -4.98 -26.45
CA ARG A 126 -2.28 -3.70 -26.08
C ARG A 126 -2.36 -2.76 -27.29
N ARG A 127 -3.49 -2.04 -27.42
CA ARG A 127 -3.57 -0.88 -28.32
C ARG A 127 -2.81 0.29 -27.72
#